data_AF-A0A380KQS5-F1
#
_entry.id   AF-A0A380KQS5-F1
#
_cell.length_a   1.000
_cell.length_b   1.000
_cell.length_c   1.000
_cell.angle_alpha   90.00
_cell.angle_beta   90.00
_cell.angle_gamma   90.00
#
_symmetry.space_group_name_H-M   'P 1'
#
loop_
_entity.id
_entity.type
_entity.pdbx_description
1 polymer ?
#
loop_
_entity_poly.entity_id
_entity_poly.type
_entity_poly.pdbx_seq_one_letter_code
_entity_poly.pdbx_strand_id
1 'polypeptide(L)'
;MSLFAIPLKRIFIKTQSDSRTDEALKEIYERLRPGEPKTADSSRSLLTARFFDARRYDLAAVGRYKINKKLNIKTRLLNQIIAENLIDSETGEILVEAGTEMTRSVIESIEEQLDGDLNKFVYTPKRLCGGDRACNPPKFKVVSPVDPDRVVTIVGNANPDDKVSCPYSG
;
A
#
# COMPACT_ATOMS: atom_id res chain seq x y z
N MET A 1 35.88 -2.59 -12.45
CA MET A 1 34.88 -3.55 -12.99
C MET A 1 33.55 -3.31 -12.30
N SER A 2 32.80 -2.31 -12.77
CA SER A 2 31.49 -1.94 -12.24
C SER A 2 30.41 -2.90 -12.74
N LEU A 3 29.88 -3.75 -11.86
CA LEU A 3 28.81 -4.69 -12.21
C LEU A 3 27.78 -4.85 -11.09
N PHE A 4 27.34 -3.74 -10.48
CA PHE A 4 26.20 -3.74 -9.55
C PHE A 4 25.27 -2.54 -9.78
N ALA A 5 24.87 -2.34 -11.03
CA ALA A 5 23.79 -1.43 -11.40
C ALA A 5 22.79 -2.18 -12.29
N ILE A 6 22.16 -3.22 -11.75
CA ILE A 6 20.96 -3.78 -12.38
C ILE A 6 19.83 -2.78 -12.12
N PRO A 7 19.23 -2.16 -13.14
CA PRO A 7 18.23 -1.13 -12.94
C PRO A 7 16.99 -1.74 -12.29
N LEU A 8 16.68 -1.32 -11.05
CA LEU A 8 15.45 -1.62 -10.31
C LEU A 8 14.17 -1.42 -11.15
N LYS A 9 14.22 -0.62 -12.23
CA LYS A 9 13.15 -0.43 -13.22
C LYS A 9 12.66 -1.73 -13.86
N ARG A 10 13.49 -2.78 -13.97
CA ARG A 10 13.09 -4.05 -14.61
C ARG A 10 12.10 -4.86 -13.76
N ILE A 11 12.07 -4.64 -12.44
CA ILE A 11 11.17 -5.35 -11.52
C ILE A 11 9.76 -4.73 -11.53
N PHE A 12 9.67 -3.41 -11.76
CA PHE A 12 8.41 -2.67 -11.64
C PHE A 12 7.68 -2.54 -12.99
N ILE A 13 7.15 -3.67 -13.49
CA ILE A 13 6.47 -3.71 -14.80
C ILE A 13 4.95 -3.54 -14.62
N LYS A 14 4.37 -2.59 -15.37
CA LYS A 14 3.04 -1.96 -15.22
C LYS A 14 1.79 -2.86 -15.38
N THR A 15 1.93 -4.18 -15.55
CA THR A 15 0.81 -5.11 -15.83
C THR A 15 1.02 -6.48 -15.15
N GLN A 16 -0.03 -7.06 -14.56
CA GLN A 16 0.07 -8.31 -13.80
C GLN A 16 -0.40 -9.51 -14.66
N SER A 17 0.52 -10.34 -15.16
CA SER A 17 0.21 -11.71 -15.63
C SER A 17 0.79 -12.73 -14.66
N ASP A 18 0.20 -13.94 -14.58
CA ASP A 18 0.63 -14.96 -13.62
C ASP A 18 2.06 -15.46 -13.94
N SER A 19 2.41 -15.62 -15.23
CA SER A 19 3.76 -15.98 -15.67
C SER A 19 4.84 -14.97 -15.22
N ARG A 20 4.51 -13.67 -15.22
CA ARG A 20 5.44 -12.60 -14.82
C ARG A 20 5.63 -12.50 -13.32
N THR A 21 4.62 -12.90 -12.57
CA THR A 21 4.70 -12.96 -11.10
C THR A 21 5.72 -14.01 -10.69
N ASP A 22 5.74 -15.15 -11.36
CA ASP A 22 6.66 -16.26 -11.05
C ASP A 22 8.11 -15.95 -11.40
N GLU A 23 8.34 -15.22 -12.49
CA GLU A 23 9.65 -14.71 -12.86
C GLU A 23 10.18 -13.70 -11.82
N ALA A 24 9.33 -12.77 -11.38
CA ALA A 24 9.69 -11.79 -10.35
C ALA A 24 10.02 -12.46 -9.00
N LEU A 25 9.24 -13.49 -8.63
CA LEU A 25 9.49 -14.28 -7.42
C LEU A 25 10.84 -15.00 -7.48
N LYS A 26 11.17 -15.61 -8.62
CA LYS A 26 12.47 -16.26 -8.84
C LYS A 26 13.64 -15.27 -8.78
N GLU A 27 13.48 -14.06 -9.31
CA GLU A 27 14.52 -13.01 -9.24
C GLU A 27 14.77 -12.56 -7.79
N ILE A 28 13.70 -12.36 -7.00
CA ILE A 28 13.83 -12.01 -5.58
C ILE A 28 14.52 -13.15 -4.81
N TYR A 29 14.15 -14.39 -5.08
CA TYR A 29 14.74 -15.56 -4.44
C TYR A 29 16.24 -15.69 -4.73
N GLU A 30 16.64 -15.52 -5.99
CA GLU A 30 18.05 -15.58 -6.43
C GLU A 30 18.93 -14.53 -5.74
N ARG A 31 18.39 -13.32 -5.51
CA ARG A 31 19.10 -12.26 -4.76
C ARG A 31 19.24 -12.58 -3.28
N LEU A 32 18.28 -13.28 -2.69
CA LEU A 32 18.30 -13.66 -1.28
C LEU A 32 19.18 -14.89 -1.02
N ARG A 33 19.21 -15.84 -1.97
CA ARG A 33 19.93 -17.11 -1.86
C ARG A 33 20.61 -17.47 -3.19
N PRO A 34 21.82 -16.94 -3.45
CA PRO A 34 22.55 -17.28 -4.66
C PRO A 34 22.95 -18.76 -4.64
N GLY A 35 22.60 -19.50 -5.70
CA GLY A 35 23.04 -20.89 -5.92
C GLY A 35 22.04 -22.01 -5.55
N GLU A 36 20.89 -21.69 -4.93
CA GLU A 36 19.81 -22.67 -4.72
C GLU A 36 18.91 -22.77 -5.97
N PRO A 37 18.35 -23.95 -6.30
CA PRO A 37 17.45 -24.11 -7.44
C PRO A 37 16.17 -23.30 -7.25
N LYS A 38 15.91 -22.36 -8.17
CA LYS A 38 14.78 -21.44 -8.11
C LYS A 38 13.50 -22.04 -8.72
N THR A 39 12.58 -22.51 -7.89
CA THR A 39 11.21 -22.85 -8.31
C THR A 39 10.25 -21.75 -7.89
N ALA A 40 9.12 -21.60 -8.60
CA ALA A 40 8.13 -20.58 -8.24
C ALA A 40 7.58 -20.83 -6.82
N ASP A 41 7.31 -22.09 -6.47
CA ASP A 41 6.73 -22.45 -5.17
C ASP A 41 7.69 -22.30 -4.00
N SER A 42 8.97 -22.62 -4.18
CA SER A 42 10.00 -22.37 -3.14
C SER A 42 10.20 -20.87 -2.93
N SER A 43 10.18 -20.08 -4.01
CA SER A 43 10.31 -18.62 -3.96
C SER A 43 9.14 -17.98 -3.21
N ARG A 44 7.90 -18.43 -3.48
CA ARG A 44 6.69 -17.99 -2.76
C ARG A 44 6.77 -18.36 -1.29
N SER A 45 7.06 -19.63 -0.99
CA SER A 45 7.11 -20.14 0.38
C SER A 45 8.14 -19.39 1.23
N LEU A 46 9.30 -19.05 0.65
CA LEU A 46 10.33 -18.26 1.33
C LEU A 46 9.81 -16.88 1.71
N LEU A 47 9.16 -16.16 0.77
CA LEU A 47 8.63 -14.81 1.02
C LEU A 47 7.49 -14.82 2.05
N THR A 48 6.56 -15.78 1.92
CA THR A 48 5.48 -15.96 2.89
C THR A 48 6.03 -16.22 4.29
N ALA A 49 6.97 -17.16 4.43
CA ALA A 49 7.58 -17.47 5.71
C ALA A 49 8.48 -16.35 6.26
N ARG A 50 8.97 -15.42 5.42
CA ARG A 50 9.82 -14.30 5.84
C ARG A 50 9.02 -13.11 6.36
N PHE A 51 7.91 -12.77 5.70
CA PHE A 51 7.19 -11.52 5.97
C PHE A 51 5.80 -11.71 6.58
N PHE A 52 5.19 -12.88 6.40
CA PHE A 52 3.80 -13.13 6.79
C PHE A 52 3.67 -14.21 7.87
N ASP A 53 4.78 -14.76 8.36
CA ASP A 53 4.80 -15.63 9.54
C ASP A 53 5.02 -14.78 10.80
N ALA A 54 4.00 -14.72 11.66
CA ALA A 54 4.01 -13.94 12.89
C ALA A 54 5.11 -14.37 13.87
N ARG A 55 5.59 -15.61 13.80
CA ARG A 55 6.69 -16.10 14.64
C ARG A 55 8.06 -15.61 14.16
N ARG A 56 8.16 -15.27 12.87
CA ARG A 56 9.43 -14.87 12.22
C ARG A 56 9.54 -13.39 11.95
N TYR A 57 8.41 -12.68 11.86
CA TYR A 57 8.36 -11.24 11.58
C TYR A 57 7.37 -10.54 12.52
N ASP A 58 7.89 -9.78 13.48
CA ASP A 58 7.10 -8.88 14.32
C ASP A 58 7.73 -7.48 14.30
N LEU A 59 6.90 -6.48 13.99
CA LEU A 59 7.28 -5.07 14.04
C LEU A 59 7.26 -4.52 15.47
N ALA A 60 6.78 -5.29 16.44
CA ALA A 60 6.45 -4.87 17.80
C ALA A 60 5.46 -3.69 17.83
N ALA A 61 4.98 -3.32 19.02
CA ALA A 61 4.04 -2.21 19.17
C ALA A 61 4.61 -0.88 18.64
N VAL A 62 5.88 -0.59 18.93
CA VAL A 62 6.55 0.65 18.52
C VAL A 62 6.75 0.71 17.00
N GLY A 63 7.09 -0.40 16.34
CA GLY A 63 7.25 -0.41 14.89
C GLY A 63 5.90 -0.26 14.19
N ARG A 64 4.84 -0.94 14.68
CA ARG A 64 3.47 -0.73 14.19
C ARG A 64 3.04 0.73 14.31
N TYR A 65 3.25 1.36 15.47
CA TYR A 65 2.97 2.79 15.68
C TYR A 65 3.67 3.68 14.64
N LYS A 66 4.98 3.47 14.42
CA LYS A 66 5.76 4.28 13.46
C LYS A 66 5.26 4.13 12.03
N ILE A 67 4.97 2.91 11.59
CA ILE A 67 4.48 2.65 10.23
C ILE A 67 3.07 3.23 10.05
N ASN A 68 2.17 2.98 11.01
CA ASN A 68 0.81 3.50 10.96
C ASN A 68 0.79 5.03 10.92
N LYS A 69 1.62 5.69 11.74
CA LYS A 69 1.76 7.14 11.72
C LYS A 69 2.32 7.66 10.38
N LYS A 70 3.29 6.96 9.78
CA LYS A 70 3.91 7.38 8.52
C LYS A 70 3.00 7.15 7.30
N LEU A 71 2.19 6.10 7.33
CA LEU A 71 1.26 5.73 6.26
C LEU A 71 -0.18 6.21 6.51
N ASN A 72 -0.41 6.97 7.58
CA ASN A 72 -1.70 7.58 7.86
C ASN A 72 -2.06 8.55 6.73
N ILE A 73 -3.28 8.42 6.20
CA ILE A 73 -3.73 9.22 5.06
C ILE A 73 -3.85 10.71 5.40
N LYS A 74 -4.26 11.06 6.63
CA LYS A 74 -4.38 12.44 7.13
C LYS A 74 -3.04 13.16 7.02
N THR A 75 -1.96 12.49 7.45
CA THR A 75 -0.60 13.05 7.37
C THR A 75 -0.08 13.15 5.94
N ARG A 76 -0.50 12.26 5.04
CA ARG A 76 -0.06 12.24 3.64
C ARG A 76 -0.82 13.21 2.74
N LEU A 77 -2.03 13.59 3.12
CA LEU A 77 -2.84 14.57 2.40
C LEU A 77 -2.51 16.01 2.77
N LEU A 78 -1.88 16.27 3.92
CA LEU A 78 -1.48 17.62 4.32
C LEU A 78 -0.71 18.36 3.21
N ASN A 79 -1.16 19.57 2.90
CA ASN A 79 -0.61 20.47 1.88
C ASN A 79 -0.60 19.87 0.46
N GLN A 80 -1.47 18.90 0.19
CA GLN A 80 -1.70 18.37 -1.15
C GLN A 80 -2.96 18.99 -1.76
N ILE A 81 -2.98 19.11 -3.07
CA ILE A 81 -4.15 19.57 -3.82
C ILE A 81 -4.91 18.34 -4.31
N ILE A 82 -6.18 18.23 -3.94
CA ILE A 82 -7.03 17.11 -4.37
C ILE A 82 -7.37 17.27 -5.86
N ALA A 83 -7.28 16.18 -6.62
CA ALA A 83 -7.57 16.19 -8.06
C ALA A 83 -9.04 15.88 -8.39
N GLU A 84 -9.80 15.28 -7.46
CA GLU A 84 -11.18 14.83 -7.68
C GLU A 84 -12.05 15.16 -6.47
N ASN A 85 -13.32 15.53 -6.69
CA ASN A 85 -14.24 15.86 -5.60
C ASN A 85 -14.33 14.69 -4.61
N LEU A 86 -14.23 15.01 -3.32
CA LEU A 86 -14.49 14.05 -2.25
C LEU A 86 -15.98 14.08 -1.94
N ILE A 87 -16.64 12.96 -2.17
CA ILE A 87 -18.08 12.82 -2.00
C ILE A 87 -18.31 11.85 -0.85
N ASP A 88 -19.20 12.20 0.06
CA ASP A 88 -19.63 11.30 1.12
C ASP A 88 -20.50 10.17 0.53
N SER A 89 -20.19 8.93 0.90
CA SER A 89 -20.92 7.74 0.46
C SER A 89 -22.34 7.68 1.03
N GLU A 90 -22.60 8.28 2.20
CA GLU A 90 -23.90 8.20 2.86
C GLU A 90 -24.84 9.34 2.44
N THR A 91 -24.35 10.57 2.42
CA THR A 91 -25.15 11.76 2.13
C THR A 91 -25.13 12.17 0.65
N GLY A 92 -24.09 11.77 -0.09
CA GLY A 92 -23.88 12.21 -1.47
C GLY A 92 -23.42 13.67 -1.60
N GLU A 93 -23.10 14.32 -0.48
CA GLU A 93 -22.65 15.71 -0.45
C GLU A 93 -21.16 15.81 -0.82
N ILE A 94 -20.78 16.91 -1.48
CA ILE A 94 -19.39 17.20 -1.79
C ILE A 94 -18.74 17.76 -0.53
N LEU A 95 -17.88 16.96 0.10
CA LEU A 95 -17.12 17.35 1.28
C LEU A 95 -15.98 18.29 0.92
N VAL A 96 -15.31 18.03 -0.19
CA VAL A 96 -14.17 18.82 -0.68
C VAL A 96 -14.20 18.89 -2.20
N GLU A 97 -14.11 20.10 -2.74
CA GLU A 97 -14.03 20.33 -4.19
C GLU A 97 -12.62 20.03 -4.74
N ALA A 98 -12.56 19.53 -5.98
CA ALA A 98 -11.32 19.36 -6.70
C ALA A 98 -10.58 20.70 -6.84
N GLY A 99 -9.27 20.69 -6.65
CA GLY A 99 -8.43 21.89 -6.63
C GLY A 99 -8.26 22.51 -5.23
N THR A 100 -8.97 22.02 -4.22
CA THR A 100 -8.80 22.48 -2.84
C THR A 100 -7.48 21.98 -2.25
N GLU A 101 -6.75 22.87 -1.58
CA GLU A 101 -5.58 22.51 -0.78
C GLU A 101 -6.02 21.91 0.56
N MET A 102 -5.51 20.72 0.87
CA MET A 102 -5.77 20.01 2.11
C MET A 102 -4.97 20.64 3.26
N THR A 103 -5.48 21.76 3.75
CA THR A 103 -4.99 22.39 4.98
C THR A 103 -5.46 21.60 6.20
N ARG A 104 -4.86 21.90 7.35
CA ARG A 104 -5.20 21.23 8.62
C ARG A 104 -6.69 21.36 8.98
N SER A 105 -7.29 22.53 8.74
CA SER A 105 -8.71 22.77 9.02
C SER A 105 -9.64 21.92 8.15
N VAL A 106 -9.31 21.75 6.87
CA VAL A 106 -10.09 20.91 5.95
C VAL A 106 -10.02 19.45 6.39
N ILE A 107 -8.83 18.97 6.76
CA ILE A 107 -8.65 17.60 7.24
C ILE A 107 -9.41 17.35 8.54
N GLU A 108 -9.40 18.31 9.47
CA GLU A 108 -10.16 18.23 10.72
C GLU A 108 -11.68 18.21 10.46
N SER A 109 -12.18 18.93 9.45
CA SER A 109 -13.62 18.90 9.10
C SER A 109 -14.11 17.59 8.48
N ILE A 110 -13.22 16.83 7.84
CA ILE A 110 -13.56 15.55 7.20
C ILE A 110 -13.01 14.34 7.96
N GLU A 111 -12.56 14.53 9.20
CA GLU A 111 -11.82 13.53 9.96
C GLU A 111 -12.65 12.26 10.20
N GLU A 112 -13.92 12.43 10.55
CA GLU A 112 -14.85 11.33 10.81
C GLU A 112 -15.11 10.50 9.54
N GLN A 113 -15.27 11.17 8.40
CA GLN A 113 -15.50 10.53 7.11
C GLN A 113 -14.23 9.82 6.62
N LEU A 114 -13.05 10.39 6.87
CA LEU A 114 -11.76 9.76 6.53
C LEU A 114 -11.49 8.47 7.31
N ASP A 115 -11.91 8.40 8.58
CA ASP A 115 -11.83 7.17 9.37
C ASP A 115 -12.94 6.17 8.97
N GLY A 116 -14.09 6.68 8.52
CA GLY A 116 -15.19 5.95 7.88
C GLY A 116 -14.86 5.37 6.51
N ASP A 117 -15.81 5.26 5.59
CA ASP A 117 -15.61 4.53 4.32
C ASP A 117 -15.17 5.41 3.13
N LEU A 118 -14.72 6.64 3.38
CA LEU A 118 -14.42 7.60 2.32
C LEU A 118 -13.29 7.11 1.39
N ASN A 119 -13.61 6.97 0.11
CA ASN A 119 -12.66 6.62 -0.96
C ASN A 119 -11.82 5.36 -0.68
N LYS A 120 -12.39 4.38 0.01
CA LYS A 120 -11.76 3.06 0.18
C LYS A 120 -12.04 2.20 -1.05
N PHE A 121 -11.00 1.57 -1.58
CA PHE A 121 -11.13 0.66 -2.72
C PHE A 121 -11.01 -0.79 -2.24
N VAL A 122 -11.95 -1.65 -2.66
CA VAL A 122 -11.90 -3.08 -2.34
C VAL A 122 -10.80 -3.75 -3.16
N TYR A 123 -9.70 -4.08 -2.49
CA TYR A 123 -8.63 -4.88 -3.05
C TYR A 123 -8.73 -6.31 -2.55
N THR A 124 -9.11 -7.21 -3.46
CA THR A 124 -9.03 -8.65 -3.20
C THR A 124 -7.67 -9.15 -3.66
N PRO A 125 -6.75 -9.50 -2.74
CA PRO A 125 -5.50 -10.11 -3.13
C PRO A 125 -5.77 -11.42 -3.87
N LYS A 126 -5.01 -11.69 -4.92
CA LYS A 126 -5.01 -13.04 -5.51
C LYS A 126 -4.58 -14.02 -4.42
N ARG A 127 -5.19 -15.21 -4.42
CA ARG A 127 -4.98 -16.33 -3.48
C ARG A 127 -3.51 -16.67 -3.17
N LEU A 128 -2.60 -16.27 -4.06
CA LEU A 128 -1.14 -16.45 -3.98
C LEU A 128 -0.43 -15.58 -2.93
N CYS A 129 -1.02 -14.47 -2.47
CA CYS A 129 -0.37 -13.50 -1.57
C CYS A 129 -0.67 -13.70 -0.08
N GLY A 130 -1.04 -14.92 0.34
CA GLY A 130 -1.31 -15.20 1.74
C GLY A 130 -2.61 -14.57 2.22
N GLY A 131 -3.73 -15.01 1.65
CA GLY A 131 -5.07 -14.88 2.25
C GLY A 131 -6.14 -14.39 1.29
N ASP A 132 -7.38 -14.87 1.47
CA ASP A 132 -8.55 -14.45 0.68
C ASP A 132 -9.24 -13.21 1.28
N ARG A 133 -8.60 -12.52 2.23
CA ARG A 133 -9.18 -11.35 2.87
C ARG A 133 -9.06 -10.13 1.97
N ALA A 134 -10.21 -9.64 1.53
CA ALA A 134 -10.33 -8.31 0.95
C ALA A 134 -9.82 -7.27 1.96
N CYS A 135 -9.03 -6.32 1.46
CA CYS A 135 -8.65 -5.14 2.23
C CYS A 135 -9.13 -3.88 1.51
N ASN A 136 -9.47 -2.86 2.30
CA ASN A 136 -10.09 -1.64 1.80
C ASN A 136 -9.18 -0.44 2.08
N PRO A 137 -8.00 -0.33 1.43
CA PRO A 137 -7.12 0.81 1.64
C PRO A 137 -7.74 2.10 1.10
N PRO A 138 -7.60 3.23 1.83
CA PRO A 138 -8.00 4.54 1.34
C PRO A 138 -7.13 4.97 0.16
N LYS A 139 -7.75 5.49 -0.89
CA LYS A 139 -7.10 5.91 -2.13
C LYS A 139 -7.55 7.31 -2.53
N PHE A 140 -6.61 8.25 -2.58
CA PHE A 140 -6.86 9.64 -2.97
C PHE A 140 -6.05 10.02 -4.20
N LYS A 141 -6.65 10.80 -5.10
CA LYS A 141 -5.95 11.37 -6.24
C LYS A 141 -5.59 12.83 -5.94
N VAL A 142 -4.32 13.16 -6.09
CA VAL A 142 -3.78 14.50 -5.86
C VAL A 142 -3.00 14.97 -7.07
N VAL A 143 -2.87 16.27 -7.21
CA VAL A 143 -1.98 16.87 -8.20
C VAL A 143 -0.53 16.71 -7.73
N SER A 144 0.38 16.34 -8.65
CA SER A 144 1.80 16.23 -8.33
C SER A 144 2.38 17.61 -8.01
N PRO A 145 3.13 17.77 -6.90
CA PRO A 145 3.77 19.05 -6.58
C PRO A 145 4.88 19.42 -7.57
N VAL A 146 5.40 18.45 -8.33
CA VAL A 146 6.47 18.65 -9.33
C VAL A 146 5.91 18.97 -10.70
N ASP A 147 4.78 18.37 -11.06
CA ASP A 147 4.19 18.41 -12.42
C ASP A 147 2.68 18.71 -12.29
N PRO A 148 2.22 19.96 -12.51
CA PRO A 148 0.81 20.34 -12.31
C PRO A 148 -0.19 19.55 -13.17
N ASP A 149 0.23 19.09 -14.35
CA ASP A 149 -0.61 18.31 -15.26
C ASP A 149 -0.72 16.82 -14.87
N ARG A 150 0.05 16.38 -13.86
CA ARG A 150 0.15 14.97 -13.48
C ARG A 150 -0.63 14.69 -12.21
N VAL A 151 -1.60 13.79 -12.33
CA VAL A 151 -2.33 13.25 -11.18
C VAL A 151 -1.59 12.04 -10.60
N VAL A 152 -1.36 12.05 -9.29
CA VAL A 152 -0.73 10.98 -8.52
C VAL A 152 -1.74 10.38 -7.56
N THR A 153 -1.71 9.06 -7.42
CA THR A 153 -2.50 8.36 -6.40
C THR A 153 -1.71 8.23 -5.12
N ILE A 154 -2.28 8.72 -4.02
CA ILE A 154 -1.83 8.44 -2.67
C ILE A 154 -2.69 7.31 -2.10
N VAL A 155 -2.03 6.26 -1.63
CA VAL A 155 -2.66 5.17 -0.89
C VAL A 155 -2.23 5.26 0.58
N GLY A 156 -3.19 5.16 1.48
CA GLY A 156 -2.95 5.13 2.93
C GLY A 156 -3.06 3.72 3.50
N ASN A 157 -2.59 3.55 4.74
CA ASN A 157 -2.91 2.35 5.52
C ASN A 157 -4.33 2.48 6.06
N ALA A 158 -5.12 1.40 6.06
CA ALA A 158 -6.54 1.36 6.41
C ALA A 158 -6.83 1.49 7.93
N ASN A 159 -6.04 2.32 8.63
CA ASN A 159 -6.07 2.56 10.07
C ASN A 159 -6.34 1.28 10.90
N PRO A 160 -5.45 0.27 10.84
CA PRO A 160 -5.68 -0.99 11.53
C PRO A 160 -5.66 -0.79 13.05
N ASP A 161 -6.56 -1.48 13.75
CA ASP A 161 -6.61 -1.51 15.23
C ASP A 161 -5.26 -2.00 15.78
N ASP A 162 -4.87 -1.48 16.95
CA ASP A 162 -3.65 -1.87 17.67
C ASP A 162 -3.57 -3.38 17.97
N LYS A 163 -4.73 -4.05 18.04
CA LYS A 163 -4.87 -5.49 18.25
C LYS A 163 -4.75 -6.32 16.97
N VAL A 164 -4.67 -5.71 15.79
CA VAL A 164 -4.52 -6.45 14.52
C VAL A 164 -3.15 -7.12 14.49
N SER A 165 -3.14 -8.41 14.83
CA SER A 165 -2.01 -9.30 14.56
C SER A 165 -2.03 -9.73 13.10
N CYS A 166 -0.84 -10.06 12.57
CA CYS A 166 -0.77 -10.73 11.28
C CYS A 166 -1.64 -11.99 11.37
N PRO A 167 -2.61 -12.17 10.49
CA PRO A 167 -3.66 -13.15 10.72
C PRO A 167 -3.23 -14.62 10.48
N TYR A 168 -1.93 -14.83 10.31
CA TYR A 168 -1.23 -16.11 10.34
C TYR A 168 -0.61 -16.42 11.71
N SER A 169 -0.80 -15.55 12.70
CA SER A 169 -0.54 -15.86 14.11
C SER A 169 -1.63 -16.80 14.62
N GLY A 170 -1.47 -18.10 14.34
CA GLY A 170 -2.12 -19.13 15.13
C GLY A 170 -1.55 -19.18 16.54
#